data_AF-A0A7X7ESX3-F1
#
_entry.id   AF-A0A7X7ESX3-F1
#
_cell.length_a   1.000
_cell.length_b   1.000
_cell.length_c   1.000
_cell.angle_alpha   90.00
_cell.angle_beta   90.00
_cell.angle_gamma   90.00
#
_symmetry.space_group_name_H-M   'P 1'
#
loop_
_entity.id
_entity.type
_entity.pdbx_description
1 polymer ?
#
loop_
_entity_poly.entity_id
_entity_poly.type
_entity_poly.pdbx_seq_one_letter_code
_entity_poly.pdbx_strand_id
1 'polypeptide(L)'
;YPDLQQYTNQESPAQLNHDYLESLLMENFMTFVINGLTSETPFEDSMRGKDKLEYKQTLENKGVTYHRVQFIDGSDQVELLIDTKDKLIRAMTIKPADPKKHRWELNLDYTSVELNKPIADEKFVIRTPTEAKKVDRISFTRQFDYPKEGQRMPDIALSVWNGGDQKKTVNELLGTKMTFVTFWASWCMPCRNELPILESLYGQYKDKGLAMVGVNLDSSDKKDAIKSFLDQAKLSFPILLDPRALYAKELLVQSLPTLLVLDAKGKIVECHVGNSPDVQKELRTIIEDTIGKSAGQATSHTNELKKSY
;
A
#
# COMPACT_ATOMS: atom_id res chain seq x y z
N TYR A 1 -18.91 -14.86 -12.13
CA TYR A 1 -18.55 -13.51 -12.61
C TYR A 1 -18.49 -13.51 -14.13
N PRO A 2 -19.53 -13.02 -14.81
CA PRO A 2 -19.59 -12.97 -16.27
C PRO A 2 -18.58 -12.00 -16.91
N ASP A 3 -18.05 -11.03 -16.15
CA ASP A 3 -17.13 -9.99 -16.61
C ASP A 3 -15.63 -10.34 -16.47
N LEU A 4 -15.29 -11.58 -16.08
CA LEU A 4 -13.91 -12.04 -15.87
C LEU A 4 -13.15 -12.39 -17.16
N GLN A 5 -13.76 -12.24 -18.33
CA GLN A 5 -13.08 -12.48 -19.60
C GLN A 5 -12.37 -11.21 -20.10
N GLN A 6 -11.29 -10.84 -19.42
CA GLN A 6 -10.45 -9.68 -19.79
C GLN A 6 -9.04 -10.15 -20.12
N TYR A 7 -8.40 -9.50 -21.09
CA TYR A 7 -7.01 -9.79 -21.46
C TYR A 7 -6.23 -8.52 -21.81
N THR A 8 -4.91 -8.52 -21.58
CA THR A 8 -3.98 -7.48 -22.07
C THR A 8 -3.09 -8.03 -23.19
N ASN A 9 -2.46 -7.13 -23.96
CA ASN A 9 -1.44 -7.48 -24.95
C ASN A 9 -0.01 -7.46 -24.37
N GLN A 10 0.15 -7.39 -23.04
CA GLN A 10 1.47 -7.45 -22.43
C GLN A 10 2.04 -8.86 -22.63
N GLU A 11 3.30 -8.94 -23.03
CA GLU A 11 4.00 -10.21 -23.10
C GLU A 11 4.03 -10.83 -21.70
N SER A 12 3.79 -12.14 -21.63
CA SER A 12 4.04 -12.85 -20.38
C SER A 12 5.52 -12.69 -20.04
N PRO A 13 5.86 -12.50 -18.75
CA PRO A 13 7.26 -12.38 -18.37
C PRO A 13 8.00 -13.61 -18.88
N ALA A 14 9.03 -13.40 -19.70
CA ALA A 14 9.87 -14.47 -20.22
C ALA A 14 10.59 -15.22 -19.09
N GLN A 15 10.72 -14.61 -17.92
CA GLN A 15 11.27 -15.20 -16.70
C GLN A 15 10.52 -14.65 -15.47
N LEU A 16 10.12 -15.55 -14.57
CA LEU A 16 9.69 -15.17 -13.23
C LEU A 16 10.95 -14.83 -12.41
N ASN A 17 11.28 -13.55 -12.34
CA ASN A 17 12.42 -13.05 -11.59
C ASN A 17 11.96 -12.27 -10.35
N HIS A 18 12.95 -11.86 -9.56
CA HIS A 18 12.76 -11.07 -8.35
C HIS A 18 11.88 -9.84 -8.59
N ASP A 19 12.26 -8.97 -9.52
CA ASP A 19 11.57 -7.71 -9.82
C ASP A 19 10.10 -7.93 -10.21
N TYR A 20 9.82 -8.97 -11.00
CA TYR A 20 8.46 -9.33 -11.38
C TYR A 20 7.62 -9.80 -10.19
N LEU A 21 8.19 -10.65 -9.32
CA LEU A 21 7.51 -11.13 -8.12
C LEU A 21 7.30 -10.01 -7.09
N GLU A 22 8.25 -9.08 -6.96
CA GLU A 22 8.08 -7.88 -6.12
C GLU A 22 6.91 -7.01 -6.60
N SER A 23 6.73 -6.87 -7.92
CA SER A 23 5.63 -6.08 -8.49
C SER A 23 4.23 -6.66 -8.23
N LEU A 24 4.13 -7.98 -7.99
CA LEU A 24 2.87 -8.71 -7.81
C LEU A 24 2.43 -8.85 -6.35
N LEU A 25 3.35 -8.68 -5.40
CA LEU A 25 3.11 -9.03 -4.00
C LEU A 25 2.81 -7.79 -3.16
N MET A 26 1.54 -7.61 -2.82
CA MET A 26 1.12 -6.68 -1.77
C MET A 26 1.20 -7.37 -0.41
N GLU A 27 2.41 -7.63 0.11
CA GLU A 27 2.71 -7.83 1.55
C GLU A 27 4.20 -8.16 1.78
N ASN A 28 4.83 -7.49 2.75
CA ASN A 28 6.28 -7.51 2.97
C ASN A 28 6.88 -8.88 3.35
N PHE A 29 6.08 -9.83 3.86
CA PHE A 29 6.58 -11.14 4.29
C PHE A 29 6.87 -12.07 3.11
N MET A 30 5.98 -12.14 2.12
CA MET A 30 6.18 -13.02 0.96
C MET A 30 7.30 -12.49 0.06
N THR A 31 7.43 -11.17 -0.06
CA THR A 31 8.60 -10.53 -0.69
C THR A 31 9.90 -10.95 -0.02
N PHE A 32 9.96 -10.98 1.32
CA PHE A 32 11.16 -11.44 2.03
C PHE A 32 11.54 -12.90 1.70
N VAL A 33 10.57 -13.82 1.76
CA VAL A 33 10.82 -15.24 1.52
C VAL A 33 11.27 -15.48 0.08
N ILE A 34 10.61 -14.83 -0.88
CA ILE A 34 10.93 -14.98 -2.30
C ILE A 34 12.27 -14.33 -2.61
N ASN A 35 12.56 -13.14 -2.08
CA ASN A 35 13.85 -12.47 -2.28
C ASN A 35 15.03 -13.32 -1.78
N GLY A 36 14.89 -13.97 -0.63
CA GLY A 36 15.92 -14.88 -0.12
C GLY A 36 16.13 -16.13 -0.97
N LEU A 37 15.07 -16.59 -1.64
CA LEU A 37 15.08 -17.78 -2.50
C LEU A 37 15.59 -17.50 -3.93
N THR A 38 15.41 -16.27 -4.44
CA THR A 38 15.65 -15.95 -5.86
C THR A 38 16.76 -14.93 -6.09
N SER A 39 17.36 -14.36 -5.04
CA SER A 39 18.41 -13.35 -5.17
C SER A 39 19.78 -13.95 -5.50
N GLU A 40 20.48 -13.38 -6.48
CA GLU A 40 21.90 -13.64 -6.75
C GLU A 40 22.84 -12.87 -5.80
N THR A 41 22.31 -11.86 -5.11
CA THR A 41 23.05 -11.07 -4.10
C THR A 41 23.33 -11.92 -2.86
N PRO A 42 24.53 -11.81 -2.23
CA PRO A 42 24.81 -12.44 -0.95
C PRO A 42 23.71 -12.16 0.08
N PHE A 43 23.32 -13.22 0.81
CA PHE A 43 22.15 -13.17 1.68
C PHE A 43 22.28 -12.07 2.74
N GLU A 44 23.46 -11.87 3.30
CA GLU A 44 23.75 -10.83 4.29
C GLU A 44 23.50 -9.42 3.75
N ASP A 45 23.88 -9.17 2.50
CA ASP A 45 23.69 -7.87 1.84
C ASP A 45 22.23 -7.63 1.48
N SER A 46 21.48 -8.68 1.12
CA SER A 46 20.03 -8.60 0.88
C SER A 46 19.22 -8.21 2.14
N MET A 47 19.83 -8.36 3.33
CA MET A 47 19.22 -8.03 4.63
C MET A 47 19.63 -6.66 5.19
N ARG A 48 20.59 -5.95 4.58
CA ARG A 48 21.04 -4.65 5.08
C ARG A 48 20.01 -3.55 4.76
N GLY A 49 19.72 -2.71 5.75
CA GLY A 49 18.88 -1.51 5.58
C GLY A 49 17.37 -1.73 5.61
N LYS A 50 16.89 -2.95 5.91
CA LYS A 50 15.45 -3.21 6.10
C LYS A 50 15.05 -3.03 7.57
N ASP A 51 14.23 -2.00 7.84
CA ASP A 51 13.75 -1.71 9.20
C ASP A 51 13.03 -2.92 9.82
N LYS A 52 13.35 -3.23 11.07
CA LYS A 52 12.81 -4.36 11.88
C LYS A 52 13.22 -5.76 11.46
N LEU A 53 14.13 -5.93 10.49
CA LEU A 53 14.66 -7.23 10.11
C LEU A 53 16.16 -7.27 10.36
N GLU A 54 16.62 -8.25 11.14
CA GLU A 54 18.00 -8.35 11.58
C GLU A 54 18.55 -9.75 11.28
N TYR A 55 19.55 -9.79 10.39
CA TYR A 55 20.41 -10.95 10.28
C TYR A 55 21.30 -11.03 11.52
N LYS A 56 21.19 -12.11 12.28
CA LYS A 56 21.94 -12.26 13.52
C LYS A 56 23.30 -12.90 13.27
N GLN A 57 23.27 -14.08 12.65
CA GLN A 57 24.46 -14.89 12.39
C GLN A 57 24.08 -16.15 11.61
N THR A 58 25.11 -16.88 11.21
CA THR A 58 25.00 -18.26 10.80
C THR A 58 25.01 -19.20 12.02
N LEU A 59 24.15 -20.22 12.03
CA LEU A 59 24.13 -21.28 13.02
C LEU A 59 24.44 -22.62 12.36
N GLU A 60 25.27 -23.45 13.01
CA GLU A 60 25.48 -24.82 12.59
C GLU A 60 24.73 -25.76 13.54
N ASN A 61 23.90 -26.64 12.97
CA ASN A 61 23.18 -27.64 13.75
C ASN A 61 23.04 -28.92 12.93
N LYS A 62 23.51 -30.05 13.47
CA LYS A 62 23.50 -31.37 12.82
C LYS A 62 24.12 -31.36 11.41
N GLY A 63 25.19 -30.60 11.20
CA GLY A 63 25.90 -30.52 9.91
C GLY A 63 25.18 -29.69 8.83
N VAL A 64 24.11 -28.99 9.18
CA VAL A 64 23.45 -28.01 8.32
C VAL A 64 23.71 -26.62 8.87
N THR A 65 24.01 -25.71 7.96
CA THR A 65 24.34 -24.32 8.25
C THR A 65 23.12 -23.47 7.91
N TYR A 66 22.69 -22.62 8.83
CA TYR A 66 21.47 -21.81 8.70
C TYR A 66 21.78 -20.32 8.82
N HIS A 67 21.24 -19.50 7.93
CA HIS A 67 21.06 -18.08 8.21
C HIS A 67 19.97 -17.91 9.26
N ARG A 68 20.29 -17.27 10.39
CA ARG A 68 19.32 -16.90 11.42
C ARG A 68 18.86 -15.48 11.20
N VAL A 69 17.58 -15.34 10.87
CA VAL A 69 16.93 -14.03 10.66
C VAL A 69 15.90 -13.81 11.75
N GLN A 70 15.86 -12.59 12.30
CA GLN A 70 14.83 -12.19 13.26
C GLN A 70 14.12 -10.94 12.78
N PHE A 71 12.81 -10.88 13.03
CA PHE A 71 12.03 -9.68 12.80
C PHE A 71 10.90 -9.54 13.81
N ILE A 72 10.34 -8.34 13.90
CA ILE A 72 9.17 -8.07 14.74
C ILE A 72 7.92 -8.02 13.86
N ASP A 73 6.98 -8.92 14.12
CA ASP A 73 5.65 -8.93 13.53
C ASP A 73 4.61 -8.49 14.58
N GLY A 74 4.02 -7.31 14.37
CA GLY A 74 3.21 -6.65 15.40
C GLY A 74 4.03 -6.40 16.68
N SER A 75 3.70 -7.11 17.76
CA SER A 75 4.46 -7.11 19.02
C SER A 75 5.37 -8.32 19.17
N ASP A 76 5.25 -9.32 18.31
CA ASP A 76 5.81 -10.64 18.52
C ASP A 76 7.14 -10.76 17.76
N GLN A 77 8.11 -11.43 18.38
CA GLN A 77 9.42 -11.66 17.79
C GLN A 77 9.38 -12.95 16.98
N VAL A 78 9.58 -12.84 15.67
CA VAL A 78 9.68 -13.98 14.77
C VAL A 78 11.14 -14.27 14.48
N GLU A 79 11.50 -15.55 14.47
CA GLU A 79 12.81 -16.06 14.10
C GLU A 79 12.67 -17.10 13.00
N LEU A 80 13.48 -16.98 11.96
CA LEU A 80 13.57 -17.93 10.85
C LEU A 80 14.97 -18.54 10.80
N LEU A 81 15.01 -19.85 10.58
CA LEU A 81 16.22 -20.57 10.23
C LEU A 81 16.14 -20.97 8.76
N ILE A 82 17.04 -20.42 7.96
CA ILE A 82 17.06 -20.59 6.50
C ILE A 82 18.33 -21.33 6.12
N ASP A 83 18.21 -22.49 5.48
CA ASP A 83 19.35 -23.30 5.07
C ASP A 83 20.25 -22.50 4.11
N THR A 84 21.55 -22.40 4.40
CA THR A 84 22.46 -21.58 3.58
C THR A 84 22.69 -22.18 2.19
N LYS A 85 22.44 -23.49 2.00
CA LYS A 85 22.72 -24.21 0.76
C LYS A 85 21.59 -24.06 -0.26
N ASP A 86 20.36 -24.35 0.15
CA ASP A 86 19.19 -24.33 -0.76
C ASP A 86 18.20 -23.18 -0.47
N LYS A 87 18.52 -22.33 0.51
CA LYS A 87 17.76 -21.14 0.88
C LYS A 87 16.35 -21.42 1.40
N LEU A 88 16.02 -22.67 1.74
CA LEU A 88 14.70 -23.02 2.26
C LEU A 88 14.56 -22.72 3.75
N ILE A 89 13.37 -22.30 4.17
CA ILE A 89 13.04 -22.08 5.58
C ILE A 89 12.86 -23.43 6.26
N ARG A 90 13.71 -23.75 7.23
CA ARG A 90 13.68 -25.03 7.95
C ARG A 90 12.93 -24.93 9.26
N ALA A 91 12.91 -23.75 9.87
CA ALA A 91 12.13 -23.50 11.06
C ALA A 91 11.67 -22.05 11.14
N MET A 92 10.51 -21.87 11.76
CA MET A 92 9.97 -20.58 12.18
C MET A 92 9.57 -20.65 13.64
N THR A 93 10.05 -19.71 14.44
CA THR A 93 9.67 -19.56 15.85
C THR A 93 9.01 -18.21 16.05
N ILE A 94 7.81 -18.18 16.65
CA ILE A 94 7.11 -16.95 17.02
C ILE A 94 7.11 -16.88 18.55
N LYS A 95 7.79 -15.86 19.07
CA LYS A 95 7.87 -15.53 20.50
C LYS A 95 6.97 -14.33 20.76
N PRO A 96 5.78 -14.53 21.35
CA PRO A 96 4.91 -13.41 21.64
C PRO A 96 5.52 -12.48 22.69
N ALA A 97 5.26 -11.17 22.60
CA ALA A 97 5.68 -10.23 23.63
C ALA A 97 4.86 -10.35 24.92
N ASP A 98 3.60 -10.81 24.82
CA ASP A 98 2.77 -11.12 25.98
C ASP A 98 3.14 -12.52 26.51
N PRO A 99 3.69 -12.64 27.74
CA PRO A 99 4.08 -13.93 28.31
C PRO A 99 2.89 -14.87 28.58
N LYS A 100 1.64 -14.39 28.50
CA LYS A 100 0.44 -15.22 28.60
C LYS A 100 0.07 -15.91 27.29
N LYS A 101 0.65 -15.50 26.15
CA LYS A 101 0.44 -16.14 24.85
C LYS A 101 1.43 -17.28 24.64
N HIS A 102 1.03 -18.28 23.88
CA HIS A 102 1.88 -19.44 23.58
C HIS A 102 2.97 -19.09 22.57
N ARG A 103 4.19 -19.58 22.82
CA ARG A 103 5.26 -19.64 21.83
C ARG A 103 4.89 -20.67 20.77
N TRP A 104 5.06 -20.31 19.50
CA TRP A 104 4.85 -21.22 18.37
C TRP A 104 6.18 -21.60 17.74
N GLU A 105 6.30 -22.88 17.40
CA GLU A 105 7.43 -23.42 16.64
C GLU A 105 6.90 -24.26 15.50
N LEU A 106 7.35 -23.94 14.29
CA LEU A 106 7.08 -24.70 13.08
C LEU A 106 8.41 -25.20 12.55
N ASN A 107 8.52 -26.52 12.36
CA ASN A 107 9.63 -27.15 11.66
C ASN A 107 9.14 -27.64 10.30
N LEU A 108 9.93 -27.39 9.25
CA LEU A 108 9.57 -27.67 7.87
C LEU A 108 10.59 -28.66 7.28
N ASP A 109 10.13 -29.89 7.11
CA ASP A 109 10.87 -30.95 6.43
C ASP A 109 10.39 -31.06 4.99
N TYR A 110 11.31 -30.84 4.05
CA TYR A 110 11.02 -30.89 2.62
C TYR A 110 11.36 -32.27 2.09
N THR A 111 10.37 -32.99 1.56
CA THR A 111 10.56 -34.33 0.99
C THR A 111 11.04 -34.30 -0.46
N SER A 112 10.70 -33.25 -1.21
CA SER A 112 11.15 -33.01 -2.58
C SER A 112 11.12 -31.52 -2.87
N VAL A 113 12.24 -30.99 -3.39
CA VAL A 113 12.33 -29.61 -3.86
C VAL A 113 12.97 -29.63 -5.25
N GLU A 114 12.27 -29.10 -6.24
CA GLU A 114 12.78 -28.92 -7.60
C GLU A 114 12.83 -27.42 -7.90
N LEU A 115 13.99 -26.81 -7.69
CA LEU A 115 14.24 -25.41 -8.04
C LEU A 115 14.68 -25.30 -9.50
N ASN A 116 14.35 -24.19 -10.16
CA ASN A 116 14.87 -23.82 -11.47
C ASN A 116 14.58 -24.82 -12.61
N LYS A 117 13.53 -25.64 -12.50
CA LYS A 117 13.05 -26.36 -13.68
C LYS A 117 12.59 -25.32 -14.71
N PRO A 118 13.08 -25.38 -15.96
CA PRO A 118 12.55 -24.53 -17.02
C PRO A 118 11.04 -24.72 -17.09
N ILE A 119 10.30 -23.65 -16.86
CA ILE A 119 8.87 -23.64 -17.11
C ILE A 119 8.75 -23.53 -18.63
N ALA A 120 8.17 -24.56 -19.25
CA ALA A 120 8.06 -24.61 -20.71
C ALA A 120 7.30 -23.37 -21.23
N ASP A 121 7.80 -22.76 -22.30
CA ASP A 121 7.27 -21.52 -22.88
C ASP A 121 5.77 -21.61 -23.18
N GLU A 122 5.28 -22.81 -23.51
CA GLU A 122 3.85 -23.04 -23.79
C GLU A 122 2.96 -22.76 -22.58
N LYS A 123 3.50 -22.75 -21.34
CA LYS A 123 2.76 -22.38 -20.13
C LYS A 123 2.54 -20.87 -19.98
N PHE A 124 3.31 -20.06 -20.69
CA PHE A 124 3.20 -18.59 -20.73
C PHE A 124 2.43 -18.10 -21.97
N VAL A 125 1.90 -19.01 -22.79
CA VAL A 125 1.06 -18.65 -23.93
C VAL A 125 -0.33 -18.27 -23.42
N ILE A 126 -0.60 -16.97 -23.33
CA ILE A 126 -1.95 -16.45 -23.10
C ILE A 126 -2.78 -16.72 -24.35
N ARG A 127 -3.71 -17.67 -24.26
CA ARG A 127 -4.74 -17.87 -25.27
C ARG A 127 -5.92 -16.99 -24.94
N THR A 128 -6.10 -15.91 -25.69
CA THR A 128 -7.25 -15.01 -25.56
C THR A 128 -8.55 -15.82 -25.78
N PRO A 129 -9.46 -15.89 -24.79
CA PRO A 129 -10.77 -16.48 -25.01
C PRO A 129 -11.55 -15.71 -26.08
N THR A 130 -12.32 -16.40 -26.91
CA THR A 130 -13.05 -15.79 -28.04
C THR A 130 -14.03 -14.69 -27.61
N GLU A 131 -14.53 -14.74 -26.38
CA GLU A 131 -15.46 -13.77 -25.81
C GLU A 131 -14.76 -12.72 -24.92
N ALA A 132 -13.42 -12.75 -24.83
CA ALA A 132 -12.69 -11.84 -23.97
C ALA A 132 -12.60 -10.43 -24.54
N LYS A 133 -12.78 -9.44 -23.68
CA LYS A 133 -12.62 -8.02 -24.01
C LYS A 133 -11.19 -7.58 -23.76
N LYS A 134 -10.57 -6.96 -24.76
CA LYS A 134 -9.26 -6.32 -24.58
C LYS A 134 -9.40 -5.14 -23.63
N VAL A 135 -8.52 -5.11 -22.62
CA VAL A 135 -8.38 -4.01 -21.68
C VAL A 135 -6.93 -3.55 -21.64
N ASP A 136 -6.71 -2.29 -21.32
CA ASP A 136 -5.35 -1.75 -21.21
C ASP A 136 -4.60 -2.32 -19.99
N ARG A 137 -5.32 -2.69 -18.92
CA ARG A 137 -4.83 -3.45 -17.75
C ARG A 137 -5.85 -4.46 -17.23
N ILE A 138 -5.41 -5.66 -16.84
CA ILE A 138 -6.19 -6.60 -16.01
C ILE A 138 -6.03 -6.18 -14.54
N SER A 139 -7.10 -5.67 -13.93
CA SER A 139 -7.11 -5.42 -12.49
C SER A 139 -7.62 -6.66 -11.76
N PHE A 140 -6.77 -7.27 -10.93
CA PHE A 140 -7.19 -8.31 -9.97
C PHE A 140 -7.82 -7.74 -8.70
N THR A 141 -8.09 -6.42 -8.67
CA THR A 141 -8.97 -5.90 -7.65
C THR A 141 -10.26 -6.69 -7.77
N ARG A 142 -10.57 -7.49 -6.74
CA ARG A 142 -11.97 -7.84 -6.42
C ARG A 142 -12.78 -6.59 -6.76
N GLN A 143 -13.94 -6.78 -7.36
CA GLN A 143 -14.94 -5.72 -7.52
C GLN A 143 -15.40 -5.29 -6.11
N PHE A 144 -14.48 -4.68 -5.36
CA PHE A 144 -14.71 -3.92 -4.18
C PHE A 144 -15.33 -2.66 -4.71
N ASP A 145 -16.53 -2.35 -4.25
CA ASP A 145 -17.06 -1.03 -4.49
C ASP A 145 -16.05 -0.03 -3.90
N TYR A 146 -15.60 0.89 -4.75
CA TYR A 146 -14.74 2.01 -4.38
C TYR A 146 -15.58 3.28 -4.29
N PRO A 147 -15.07 4.32 -3.61
CA PRO A 147 -15.69 5.65 -3.62
C PRO A 147 -16.01 6.08 -5.06
N LYS A 148 -17.29 6.39 -5.33
CA LYS A 148 -17.76 6.63 -6.71
C LYS A 148 -17.49 8.07 -7.12
N GLU A 149 -17.01 8.27 -8.35
CA GLU A 149 -16.99 9.61 -8.95
C GLU A 149 -18.39 10.24 -8.92
N GLY A 150 -18.45 11.53 -8.58
CA GLY A 150 -19.68 12.30 -8.40
C GLY A 150 -20.37 12.12 -7.04
N GLN A 151 -19.97 11.12 -6.24
CA GLN A 151 -20.44 10.97 -4.86
C GLN A 151 -19.98 12.17 -4.02
N ARG A 152 -20.83 12.63 -3.11
CA ARG A 152 -20.49 13.65 -2.12
C ARG A 152 -19.92 13.01 -0.86
N MET A 153 -19.01 13.71 -0.21
CA MET A 153 -18.53 13.30 1.11
C MET A 153 -19.68 13.28 2.13
N PRO A 154 -19.84 12.21 2.92
CA PRO A 154 -20.84 12.13 3.97
C PRO A 154 -20.70 13.29 4.96
N ASP A 155 -21.83 13.86 5.38
CA ASP A 155 -21.83 14.93 6.37
C ASP A 155 -21.78 14.37 7.79
N ILE A 156 -20.66 13.72 8.11
CA ILE A 156 -20.42 13.04 9.39
C ILE A 156 -19.26 13.75 10.08
N ALA A 157 -19.51 14.22 11.31
CA ALA A 157 -18.51 14.91 12.09
C ALA A 157 -17.55 13.93 12.78
N LEU A 158 -16.25 14.09 12.51
CA LEU A 158 -15.17 13.29 13.07
C LEU A 158 -14.35 14.11 14.08
N SER A 159 -13.82 13.45 15.10
CA SER A 159 -12.93 14.08 16.07
C SER A 159 -11.66 14.57 15.40
N VAL A 160 -11.24 15.79 15.71
CA VAL A 160 -10.01 16.38 15.18
C VAL A 160 -8.83 15.98 16.08
N TRP A 161 -7.75 15.47 15.48
CA TRP A 161 -6.51 15.18 16.20
C TRP A 161 -5.98 16.45 16.88
N ASN A 162 -5.66 16.35 18.17
CA ASN A 162 -5.26 17.49 19.02
C ASN A 162 -6.28 18.66 19.07
N GLY A 163 -7.53 18.46 18.66
CA GLY A 163 -8.60 19.47 18.72
C GLY A 163 -9.40 19.49 20.02
N GLY A 164 -9.02 18.70 21.03
CA GLY A 164 -9.85 18.50 22.23
C GLY A 164 -11.18 17.83 21.86
N ASP A 165 -12.30 18.46 22.22
CA ASP A 165 -13.65 17.98 21.89
C ASP A 165 -14.14 18.43 20.50
N GLN A 166 -13.29 19.13 19.73
CA GLN A 166 -13.66 19.59 18.40
C GLN A 166 -13.95 18.40 17.47
N LYS A 167 -15.05 18.54 16.74
CA LYS A 167 -15.41 17.67 15.62
C LYS A 167 -15.62 18.52 14.38
N LYS A 168 -15.26 17.97 13.23
CA LYS A 168 -15.47 18.59 11.93
C LYS A 168 -15.91 17.56 10.91
N THR A 169 -16.72 17.97 9.95
CA THR A 169 -16.97 17.19 8.73
C THR A 169 -15.90 17.51 7.70
N VAL A 170 -15.71 16.62 6.71
CA VAL A 170 -14.82 16.92 5.58
C VAL A 170 -15.34 18.12 4.78
N ASN A 171 -16.66 18.31 4.71
CA ASN A 171 -17.29 19.42 3.99
C ASN A 171 -16.93 20.79 4.59
N GLU A 172 -16.67 20.86 5.90
CA GLU A 172 -16.20 22.09 6.58
C GLU A 172 -14.72 22.40 6.33
N LEU A 173 -13.97 21.47 5.74
CA LEU A 173 -12.53 21.57 5.48
C LEU A 173 -12.20 21.69 3.99
N LEU A 174 -13.20 21.95 3.14
CA LEU A 174 -13.01 22.06 1.70
C LEU A 174 -12.16 23.28 1.32
N GLY A 175 -11.29 23.06 0.35
CA GLY A 175 -10.55 24.11 -0.34
C GLY A 175 -11.43 24.88 -1.31
N THR A 176 -10.99 26.07 -1.70
CA THR A 176 -11.75 26.93 -2.62
C THR A 176 -11.79 26.41 -4.05
N LYS A 177 -10.84 25.56 -4.43
CA LYS A 177 -10.78 24.93 -5.76
C LYS A 177 -10.80 23.41 -5.71
N MET A 178 -10.05 22.82 -4.78
CA MET A 178 -9.84 21.38 -4.73
C MET A 178 -9.54 20.95 -3.30
N THR A 179 -9.92 19.72 -2.94
CA THR A 179 -9.58 19.12 -1.65
C THR A 179 -9.06 17.72 -1.85
N PHE A 180 -7.93 17.39 -1.24
CA PHE A 180 -7.42 16.02 -1.15
C PHE A 180 -7.80 15.43 0.20
N VAL A 181 -8.36 14.21 0.20
CA VAL A 181 -8.71 13.47 1.41
C VAL A 181 -7.97 12.14 1.40
N THR A 182 -6.95 12.02 2.24
CA THR A 182 -6.14 10.79 2.35
C THR A 182 -6.59 9.96 3.55
N PHE A 183 -6.93 8.71 3.31
CA PHE A 183 -7.19 7.69 4.32
C PHE A 183 -5.89 6.97 4.61
N TRP A 184 -5.49 6.92 5.88
CA TRP A 184 -4.20 6.37 6.27
C TRP A 184 -4.23 5.75 7.68
N ALA A 185 -3.20 4.99 8.00
CA ALA A 185 -2.96 4.49 9.35
C ALA A 185 -1.47 4.54 9.70
N SER A 186 -1.15 4.69 10.98
CA SER A 186 0.20 4.86 11.48
C SER A 186 1.08 3.63 11.19
N TRP A 187 0.52 2.44 11.09
CA TRP A 187 1.23 1.20 10.78
C TRP A 187 1.33 0.90 9.27
N CYS A 188 0.64 1.66 8.42
CA CYS A 188 0.62 1.47 6.97
C CYS A 188 1.89 2.04 6.33
N MET A 189 2.87 1.18 6.01
CA MET A 189 4.15 1.61 5.41
C MET A 189 3.97 2.43 4.12
N PRO A 190 3.12 2.03 3.15
CA PRO A 190 2.91 2.83 1.94
C PRO A 190 2.31 4.22 2.24
N CYS A 191 1.47 4.33 3.26
CA CYS A 191 0.93 5.61 3.73
C CYS A 191 2.03 6.52 4.30
N ARG A 192 2.97 5.95 5.08
CA ARG A 192 4.11 6.71 5.63
C ARG A 192 5.00 7.31 4.54
N ASN A 193 5.12 6.62 3.40
CA ASN A 193 5.87 7.11 2.25
C ASN A 193 5.10 8.20 1.47
N GLU A 194 3.77 8.08 1.40
CA GLU A 194 2.91 9.01 0.66
C GLU A 194 2.68 10.35 1.39
N LEU A 195 2.46 10.33 2.71
CA LEU A 195 2.08 11.51 3.48
C LEU A 195 3.08 12.68 3.39
N PRO A 196 4.42 12.48 3.41
CA PRO A 196 5.39 13.56 3.18
C PRO A 196 5.28 14.19 1.79
N ILE A 197 4.93 13.40 0.77
CA ILE A 197 4.71 13.88 -0.60
C ILE A 197 3.47 14.77 -0.63
N LEU A 198 2.38 14.32 0.01
CA LEU A 198 1.13 15.09 0.14
C LEU A 198 1.34 16.39 0.91
N GLU A 199 2.12 16.37 1.99
CA GLU A 199 2.50 17.58 2.75
C GLU A 199 3.28 18.57 1.87
N SER A 200 4.23 18.08 1.06
CA SER A 200 4.97 18.92 0.12
C SER A 200 4.06 19.58 -0.93
N LEU A 201 3.10 18.84 -1.48
CA LEU A 201 2.11 19.37 -2.42
C LEU A 201 1.18 20.37 -1.74
N TYR A 202 0.69 20.04 -0.54
CA TYR A 202 -0.14 20.96 0.24
C TYR A 202 0.59 22.28 0.51
N GLY A 203 1.86 22.24 0.94
CA GLY A 203 2.68 23.43 1.13
C GLY A 203 2.83 24.31 -0.12
N GLN A 204 2.89 23.71 -1.31
CA GLN A 204 3.03 24.42 -2.59
C GLN A 204 1.73 25.03 -3.13
N TYR A 205 0.58 24.42 -2.82
CA TYR A 205 -0.69 24.75 -3.47
C TYR A 205 -1.80 25.20 -2.52
N LYS A 206 -1.59 25.17 -1.20
CA LYS A 206 -2.60 25.62 -0.21
C LYS A 206 -3.11 27.03 -0.48
N ASP A 207 -2.20 27.96 -0.74
CA ASP A 207 -2.53 29.37 -1.01
C ASP A 207 -3.15 29.58 -2.41
N LYS A 208 -3.12 28.54 -3.24
CA LYS A 208 -3.74 28.51 -4.58
C LYS A 208 -5.13 27.86 -4.58
N GLY A 209 -5.63 27.46 -3.41
CA GLY A 209 -6.98 26.91 -3.23
C GLY A 209 -7.07 25.40 -3.05
N LEU A 210 -5.93 24.72 -2.83
CA LEU A 210 -5.91 23.31 -2.42
C LEU A 210 -6.12 23.20 -0.90
N ALA A 211 -7.06 22.36 -0.47
CA ALA A 211 -7.08 21.86 0.90
C ALA A 211 -6.62 20.40 0.96
N MET A 212 -6.17 19.99 2.13
CA MET A 212 -5.79 18.61 2.43
C MET A 212 -6.43 18.19 3.75
N VAL A 213 -6.94 16.97 3.83
CA VAL A 213 -7.52 16.38 5.03
C VAL A 213 -7.00 14.96 5.17
N GLY A 214 -6.39 14.64 6.31
CA GLY A 214 -6.04 13.27 6.66
C GLY A 214 -7.16 12.60 7.45
N VAL A 215 -7.62 11.42 7.06
CA VAL A 215 -8.53 10.59 7.85
C VAL A 215 -7.75 9.38 8.36
N ASN A 216 -7.47 9.36 9.66
CA ASN A 216 -6.72 8.31 10.30
C ASN A 216 -7.65 7.17 10.76
N LEU A 217 -7.29 5.93 10.42
CA LEU A 217 -8.06 4.72 10.72
C LEU A 217 -7.46 3.85 11.84
N ASP A 218 -6.46 4.35 12.58
CA ASP A 218 -5.95 3.61 13.74
C ASP A 218 -7.03 3.47 14.81
N SER A 219 -7.05 2.32 15.48
CA SER A 219 -7.98 2.08 16.59
C SER A 219 -7.73 3.04 17.75
N SER A 220 -8.77 3.27 18.57
CA SER A 220 -8.75 4.30 19.62
C SER A 220 -7.67 4.10 20.69
N ASP A 221 -7.15 2.88 20.85
CA ASP A 221 -6.05 2.52 21.77
C ASP A 221 -4.66 2.87 21.22
N LYS A 222 -4.55 3.35 19.97
CA LYS A 222 -3.27 3.64 19.29
C LYS A 222 -2.87 5.11 19.28
N LYS A 223 -3.42 5.93 20.18
CA LYS A 223 -3.11 7.38 20.26
C LYS A 223 -1.61 7.66 20.31
N ASP A 224 -0.84 6.89 21.08
CA ASP A 224 0.61 7.10 21.18
C ASP A 224 1.35 6.80 19.87
N ALA A 225 0.90 5.81 19.10
CA ALA A 225 1.47 5.48 17.79
C ALA A 225 1.16 6.57 16.76
N ILE A 226 -0.08 7.08 16.76
CA ILE A 226 -0.48 8.22 15.93
C ILE A 226 0.39 9.44 16.28
N LYS A 227 0.52 9.77 17.57
CA LYS A 227 1.33 10.89 18.05
C LYS A 227 2.79 10.76 17.62
N SER A 228 3.40 9.60 17.89
CA SER A 228 4.81 9.35 17.56
C SER A 228 5.09 9.51 16.07
N PHE A 229 4.17 9.04 15.21
CA PHE A 229 4.29 9.22 13.77
C PHE A 229 4.12 10.68 13.36
N LEU A 230 3.09 11.38 13.86
CA LEU A 230 2.80 12.76 13.48
C LEU A 230 3.89 13.75 13.93
N ASP A 231 4.52 13.51 15.09
CA ASP A 231 5.66 14.30 15.56
C ASP A 231 6.85 14.21 14.58
N GLN A 232 7.01 13.08 13.88
CA GLN A 232 8.05 12.86 12.88
C GLN A 232 7.66 13.37 11.49
N ALA A 233 6.42 13.07 11.07
CA ALA A 233 5.91 13.41 9.75
C ALA A 233 5.65 14.92 9.57
N LYS A 234 5.42 15.65 10.67
CA LYS A 234 5.23 17.11 10.69
C LYS A 234 4.17 17.61 9.70
N LEU A 235 3.07 16.87 9.60
CA LEU A 235 1.94 17.22 8.72
C LEU A 235 1.27 18.50 9.22
N SER A 236 0.98 19.42 8.31
CA SER A 236 0.39 20.74 8.64
C SER A 236 -1.10 20.83 8.33
N PHE A 237 -1.64 19.86 7.60
CA PHE A 237 -3.06 19.76 7.30
C PHE A 237 -3.86 19.09 8.44
N PRO A 238 -5.17 19.39 8.56
CA PRO A 238 -6.02 18.80 9.60
C PRO A 238 -6.13 17.28 9.48
N ILE A 239 -6.11 16.61 10.64
CA ILE A 239 -6.30 15.17 10.75
C ILE A 239 -7.59 14.88 11.52
N LEU A 240 -8.46 14.11 10.90
CA LEU A 240 -9.69 13.57 11.46
C LEU A 240 -9.49 12.12 11.88
N LEU A 241 -10.15 11.70 12.96
CA LEU A 241 -10.03 10.36 13.52
C LEU A 241 -11.29 9.54 13.24
N ASP A 242 -11.11 8.39 12.59
CA ASP A 242 -12.16 7.39 12.36
C ASP A 242 -11.73 6.01 12.92
N PRO A 243 -11.62 5.87 14.26
CA PRO A 243 -11.04 4.70 14.91
C PRO A 243 -11.88 3.42 14.78
N ARG A 244 -13.09 3.54 14.25
CA ARG A 244 -14.00 2.41 13.96
C ARG A 244 -14.19 2.19 12.46
N ALA A 245 -13.47 2.93 11.62
CA ALA A 245 -13.57 2.92 10.17
C ALA A 245 -15.02 3.11 9.64
N LEU A 246 -15.90 3.77 10.40
CA LEU A 246 -17.30 3.92 9.99
C LEU A 246 -17.43 4.92 8.86
N TYR A 247 -16.67 6.01 8.92
CA TYR A 247 -16.65 7.00 7.85
C TYR A 247 -16.02 6.45 6.57
N ALA A 248 -14.90 5.75 6.71
CA ALA A 248 -14.26 5.02 5.61
C ALA A 248 -15.23 4.02 4.96
N LYS A 249 -15.99 3.28 5.77
CA LYS A 249 -16.97 2.29 5.30
C LYS A 249 -18.12 2.93 4.50
N GLU A 250 -18.67 4.06 4.93
CA GLU A 250 -19.71 4.79 4.18
C GLU A 250 -19.25 5.23 2.78
N LEU A 251 -17.95 5.48 2.64
CA LEU A 251 -17.31 5.82 1.38
C LEU A 251 -16.85 4.59 0.59
N LEU A 252 -16.96 3.39 1.16
CA LEU A 252 -16.44 2.14 0.57
C LEU A 252 -14.92 2.19 0.41
N VAL A 253 -14.21 2.84 1.33
CA VAL A 253 -12.75 2.78 1.44
C VAL A 253 -12.37 1.44 2.09
N GLN A 254 -11.71 0.57 1.33
CA GLN A 254 -11.41 -0.81 1.75
C GLN A 254 -9.90 -1.11 1.85
N SER A 255 -9.05 -0.15 1.47
CA SER A 255 -7.60 -0.32 1.38
C SER A 255 -6.88 0.97 1.72
N LEU A 256 -5.64 0.86 2.17
CA LEU A 256 -4.80 1.99 2.55
C LEU A 256 -3.46 1.98 1.76
N PRO A 257 -2.93 3.14 1.37
CA PRO A 257 -3.62 4.43 1.38
C PRO A 257 -4.77 4.46 0.36
N THR A 258 -5.75 5.32 0.61
CA THR A 258 -6.73 5.73 -0.40
C THR A 258 -6.76 7.24 -0.40
N LEU A 259 -6.60 7.87 -1.56
CA LEU A 259 -6.64 9.31 -1.74
C LEU A 259 -7.84 9.68 -2.61
N LEU A 260 -8.72 10.52 -2.08
CA LEU A 260 -9.84 11.09 -2.81
C LEU A 260 -9.52 12.52 -3.21
N VAL A 261 -9.77 12.82 -4.48
CA VAL A 261 -9.71 14.18 -5.01
C VAL A 261 -11.13 14.71 -5.10
N LEU A 262 -11.38 15.84 -4.45
CA LEU A 262 -12.67 16.50 -4.43
C LEU A 262 -12.64 17.83 -5.19
N ASP A 263 -13.74 18.15 -5.86
CA ASP A 263 -13.99 19.49 -6.36
C ASP A 263 -14.30 20.50 -5.22
N ALA A 264 -14.39 21.79 -5.57
CA ALA A 264 -14.75 22.86 -4.62
C ALA A 264 -16.13 22.69 -3.95
N LYS A 265 -16.97 21.75 -4.41
CA LYS A 265 -18.30 21.45 -3.88
C LYS A 265 -18.32 20.14 -3.07
N GLY A 266 -17.16 19.54 -2.82
CA GLY A 266 -17.03 18.30 -2.04
C GLY A 266 -17.51 17.05 -2.77
N LYS A 267 -17.55 17.07 -4.12
CA LYS A 267 -17.78 15.86 -4.92
C LYS A 267 -16.46 15.19 -5.26
N ILE A 268 -16.44 13.87 -5.14
CA ILE A 268 -15.31 13.04 -5.58
C ILE A 268 -15.21 13.16 -7.10
N VAL A 269 -14.05 13.60 -7.59
CA VAL A 269 -13.71 13.64 -9.02
C VAL A 269 -12.67 12.60 -9.38
N GLU A 270 -11.90 12.11 -8.41
CA GLU A 270 -10.92 11.04 -8.61
C GLU A 270 -10.71 10.24 -7.32
N CYS A 271 -10.37 8.97 -7.46
CA CYS A 271 -10.06 8.05 -6.36
C CYS A 271 -8.81 7.25 -6.70
N HIS A 272 -7.73 7.47 -5.94
CA HIS A 272 -6.49 6.71 -6.05
C HIS A 272 -6.39 5.72 -4.89
N VAL A 273 -6.07 4.47 -5.21
CA VAL A 273 -5.97 3.40 -4.23
C VAL A 273 -4.56 2.80 -4.29
N GLY A 274 -3.92 2.67 -3.14
CA GLY A 274 -2.54 2.23 -3.03
C GLY A 274 -1.54 3.35 -3.25
N ASN A 275 -0.26 3.02 -3.13
CA ASN A 275 0.85 3.92 -3.38
C ASN A 275 1.44 3.63 -4.77
N SER A 276 1.79 4.68 -5.51
CA SER A 276 2.47 4.59 -6.81
C SER A 276 3.81 5.34 -6.76
N PRO A 277 4.88 4.82 -7.40
CA PRO A 277 6.13 5.54 -7.55
C PRO A 277 5.97 6.92 -8.19
N ASP A 278 4.99 7.08 -9.08
CA ASP A 278 4.74 8.31 -9.83
C ASP A 278 3.65 9.21 -9.19
N VAL A 279 3.14 8.85 -8.00
CA VAL A 279 2.01 9.54 -7.35
C VAL A 279 2.20 11.06 -7.26
N GLN A 280 3.43 11.53 -6.98
CA GLN A 280 3.71 12.96 -6.89
C GLN A 280 3.49 13.68 -8.22
N LYS A 281 3.92 13.05 -9.32
CA LYS A 281 3.84 13.63 -10.66
C LYS A 281 2.38 13.69 -11.11
N GLU A 282 1.64 12.60 -10.90
CA GLU A 282 0.23 12.52 -11.27
C GLU A 282 -0.63 13.52 -10.50
N LEU A 283 -0.46 13.59 -9.17
CA LEU A 283 -1.18 14.55 -8.35
C LEU A 283 -0.83 15.99 -8.72
N ARG A 284 0.43 16.27 -9.07
CA ARG A 284 0.83 17.58 -9.58
C ARG A 284 0.09 17.92 -10.87
N THR A 285 0.02 16.99 -11.82
CA THR A 285 -0.72 17.19 -13.08
C THR A 285 -2.19 17.49 -12.81
N ILE A 286 -2.86 16.72 -11.94
CA ILE A 286 -4.26 16.95 -11.56
C ILE A 286 -4.47 18.33 -10.94
N ILE A 287 -3.56 18.73 -10.04
CA ILE A 287 -3.58 20.05 -9.41
C ILE A 287 -3.39 21.14 -10.47
N GLU A 288 -2.42 21.03 -11.37
CA GLU A 288 -2.13 22.03 -12.39
C GLU A 288 -3.27 22.17 -13.40
N ASP A 289 -3.89 21.06 -13.80
CA ASP A 289 -5.05 21.07 -14.68
C ASP A 289 -6.27 21.73 -14.06
N THR A 290 -6.47 21.58 -12.74
CA THR A 290 -7.65 22.10 -12.05
C THR A 290 -7.45 23.51 -11.48
N ILE A 291 -6.30 23.76 -10.85
CA ILE A 291 -5.97 25.03 -10.19
C ILE A 291 -5.33 26.02 -11.17
N GLY A 292 -4.55 25.54 -12.14
CA GLY A 292 -3.78 26.34 -13.09
C GLY A 292 -4.59 26.91 -14.26
N LYS A 293 -5.78 26.36 -14.57
CA LYS A 293 -6.69 26.94 -15.56
C LYS A 293 -7.50 28.08 -14.94
N SER A 294 -7.09 29.32 -15.21
CA SER A 294 -7.91 30.52 -14.96
C SER A 294 -9.26 30.41 -15.69
N ALA A 295 -10.33 30.86 -15.03
CA ALA A 295 -11.71 30.81 -15.49
C ALA A 295 -11.85 31.24 -16.97
N GLY A 296 -12.16 30.29 -17.86
CA GLY A 296 -12.38 30.61 -19.28
C GLY A 296 -12.48 29.44 -20.26
N GLN A 297 -12.12 28.22 -19.89
CA GLN A 297 -12.28 27.07 -20.79
C GLN A 297 -12.79 25.84 -20.04
N ALA A 298 -14.11 25.73 -19.95
CA ALA A 298 -14.75 24.44 -19.73
C ALA A 298 -14.58 23.61 -21.01
N THR A 299 -13.62 22.70 -21.02
CA THR A 299 -13.54 21.65 -22.03
C THR A 299 -13.56 20.29 -21.35
N SER A 300 -14.51 19.48 -21.80
CA SER A 300 -14.54 18.04 -21.60
C SER A 300 -13.18 17.47 -22.03
N HIS A 301 -12.35 17.11 -21.05
CA HIS A 301 -11.20 16.23 -21.23
C HIS A 301 -11.43 14.99 -20.37
N THR A 302 -12.52 14.30 -20.67
CA THR A 302 -12.58 12.86 -20.46
C THR A 302 -11.76 12.20 -21.56
N ASN A 303 -10.80 11.36 -21.15
CA ASN A 303 -9.85 10.57 -21.95
C ASN A 303 -8.54 11.30 -22.28
N GLU A 304 -7.56 11.18 -21.39
CA GLU A 304 -6.18 10.85 -21.82
C GLU A 304 -5.26 10.40 -20.65
N LEU A 305 -5.66 10.59 -19.39
CA LEU A 305 -4.91 10.07 -18.21
C LEU A 305 -5.16 8.59 -17.88
N LYS A 306 -5.90 7.86 -18.72
CA LYS A 306 -6.15 6.39 -18.54
C LYS A 306 -4.93 5.50 -18.83
N LYS A 307 -3.70 6.02 -18.78
CA LYS A 307 -2.50 5.33 -19.29
C LYS A 307 -1.47 4.88 -18.26
N SER A 308 -1.71 5.04 -16.97
CA SER A 308 -0.72 4.62 -15.96
C SER A 308 -1.33 4.00 -14.71
N TYR A 309 -2.42 3.26 -14.83
CA TYR A 309 -2.72 2.24 -13.84
C TYR A 309 -3.16 1.00 -14.54
#